data_AF-A0A3Q8GWP1-F1
#
_entry.id   AF-A0A3Q8GWP1-F1
#
_cell.length_a   1.000
_cell.length_b   1.000
_cell.length_c   1.000
_cell.angle_alpha   90.00
_cell.angle_beta   90.00
_cell.angle_gamma   90.00
#
_symmetry.space_group_name_H-M   'P 1'
#
loop_
_entity.id
_entity.type
_entity.pdbx_description
1 polymer ?
#
loop_
_entity_poly.entity_id
_entity_poly.type
_entity_poly.pdbx_seq_one_letter_code
_entity_poly.pdbx_strand_id
1 'polypeptide(L)'
;MALSEGDGKSRIFEIPTQNLIKKGSKVDLFIDDIAIPTSYFTVDYINKTVTLNNKLEAPHDGAKIYFYYSKLDNSSIQSVDETTVTPSTEEPKVTQPEVETKTKETPIVREPEVPQPTVEPQETQPVMESKEEQAADESPEIPLSIPSGEQFPGTFAINPSGTSFVVRLKMKNIQPTYTSYVMVKNSDAQLVKRIQFNPETTFNYSLSSLDLSTGGYYFYIKMMDQSGNSAASVPQFVPINNNKAGQVVVFIDGRLQQYEQPATSISGSMLVPFRAVFEALGAKVKWDGATKTVTATKGNTTIKLTVGSRDAYINGKLVRLNAAPRLINGKVMVPIRFVSEALGAKVKWNIAAHSVVIFLAPPQVLTTSESEQLMEENEDKPEPQSNPTILKKISTTFTKSTDIVFVIDVTSSMTGTLDYVRQKVKGFVDSVPAGSQFAIVAFRDINLKADKDLEFFEFTADKNKLKGNLNMLRPSAGGDLKESGLEAIQLAISKFPKNSSSKTIIFISDAPVHDKNTAPDKARFSVDEMNEQLQKNAVIFNAIVPANGTANKQMKKLVDSNKGTLYDIKDAKLNLAK
;
A
#
# COMPACT_ATOMS: atom_id res chain seq x y z
N MET A 1 34.37 10.48 0.11
CA MET A 1 35.71 10.16 -0.43
C MET A 1 35.78 8.68 -0.74
N ALA A 2 36.59 8.26 -1.71
CA ALA A 2 36.94 6.85 -1.85
C ALA A 2 37.93 6.48 -0.74
N LEU A 3 37.81 5.28 -0.19
CA LEU A 3 38.82 4.68 0.68
C LEU A 3 39.78 3.84 -0.18
N SER A 4 40.82 3.25 0.43
CA SER A 4 41.60 2.21 -0.25
C SER A 4 40.68 1.09 -0.74
N GLU A 5 40.89 0.64 -1.99
CA GLU A 5 39.99 -0.31 -2.66
C GLU A 5 39.97 -1.69 -1.95
N GLY A 6 38.85 -2.41 -2.09
CA GLY A 6 38.73 -3.76 -1.53
C GLY A 6 39.76 -4.72 -2.12
N ASP A 7 40.36 -5.54 -1.27
CA ASP A 7 41.44 -6.50 -1.56
C ASP A 7 41.02 -7.97 -1.30
N GLY A 8 39.73 -8.19 -1.00
CA GLY A 8 39.16 -9.47 -0.60
C GLY A 8 39.47 -9.93 0.83
N LYS A 9 40.16 -9.12 1.66
CA LYS A 9 40.75 -9.58 2.93
C LYS A 9 40.62 -8.57 4.06
N SER A 10 40.94 -7.31 3.78
CA SER A 10 40.95 -6.21 4.72
C SER A 10 39.54 -5.84 5.15
N ARG A 11 39.42 -5.46 6.43
CA ARG A 11 38.17 -5.02 7.07
C ARG A 11 38.30 -3.64 7.71
N ILE A 12 39.52 -3.10 7.77
CA ILE A 12 39.84 -1.79 8.33
C ILE A 12 40.33 -0.93 7.18
N PHE A 13 39.71 0.23 6.99
CA PHE A 13 39.99 1.15 5.88
C PHE A 13 40.26 2.55 6.43
N GLU A 14 41.37 3.15 6.02
CA GLU A 14 41.71 4.53 6.38
C GLU A 14 40.80 5.51 5.62
N ILE A 15 40.41 6.61 6.27
CA ILE A 15 39.64 7.71 5.69
C ILE A 15 40.64 8.82 5.29
N PRO A 16 41.02 8.95 4.00
CA PRO A 16 42.04 9.91 3.57
C PRO A 16 41.49 11.34 3.58
N THR A 17 41.48 11.99 4.75
CA THR A 17 40.95 13.34 4.93
C THR A 17 41.79 14.20 5.87
N GLN A 18 41.98 15.46 5.46
CA GLN A 18 42.55 16.52 6.28
C GLN A 18 41.48 17.24 7.13
N ASN A 19 40.18 16.97 6.90
CA ASN A 19 39.08 17.58 7.66
C ASN A 19 38.88 16.85 9.00
N LEU A 20 38.51 17.60 10.04
CA LEU A 20 38.09 17.03 11.32
C LEU A 20 36.72 16.34 11.21
N ILE A 21 36.62 15.09 11.67
CA ILE A 21 35.36 14.35 11.77
C ILE A 21 34.91 14.37 13.24
N LYS A 22 33.81 15.06 13.56
CA LYS A 22 33.33 15.20 14.94
C LYS A 22 32.84 13.85 15.48
N LYS A 23 33.40 13.42 16.62
CA LYS A 23 33.00 12.19 17.33
C LYS A 23 31.47 12.14 17.50
N GLY A 24 30.83 11.09 16.98
CA GLY A 24 29.38 10.89 17.01
C GLY A 24 28.59 11.61 15.91
N SER A 25 29.22 12.25 14.93
CA SER A 25 28.52 12.73 13.72
C SER A 25 27.94 11.58 12.91
N LYS A 26 26.84 11.80 12.19
CA LYS A 26 26.31 10.79 11.25
C LYS A 26 27.30 10.52 10.13
N VAL A 27 27.49 9.25 9.84
CA VAL A 27 28.38 8.70 8.80
C VAL A 27 27.59 7.71 7.97
N ASP A 28 27.81 7.71 6.65
CA ASP A 28 27.27 6.74 5.71
C ASP A 28 28.41 6.10 4.91
N LEU A 29 28.42 4.77 4.87
CA LEU A 29 29.40 3.95 4.16
C LEU A 29 28.72 3.21 3.01
N PHE A 30 29.40 3.08 1.88
CA PHE A 30 28.94 2.33 0.72
C PHE A 30 30.05 1.42 0.20
N ILE A 31 29.68 0.25 -0.33
CA ILE A 31 30.57 -0.66 -1.06
C ILE A 31 29.87 -0.98 -2.37
N ASP A 32 30.53 -0.71 -3.50
CA ASP A 32 30.00 -0.86 -4.86
C ASP A 32 28.59 -0.25 -5.03
N ASP A 33 28.47 1.00 -4.58
CA ASP A 33 27.25 1.82 -4.53
C ASP A 33 26.11 1.27 -3.64
N ILE A 34 26.33 0.19 -2.88
CA ILE A 34 25.39 -0.37 -1.90
C ILE A 34 25.64 0.27 -0.52
N ALA A 35 24.62 0.92 0.04
CA ALA A 35 24.67 1.50 1.38
C ALA A 35 24.79 0.43 2.48
N ILE A 36 25.82 0.54 3.31
CA ILE A 36 26.09 -0.36 4.44
C ILE A 36 25.40 0.20 5.70
N PRO A 37 24.62 -0.60 6.45
CA PRO A 37 23.99 -0.12 7.68
C PRO A 37 25.04 0.21 8.76
N THR A 38 24.79 1.24 9.57
CA THR A 38 25.68 1.67 10.68
C THR A 38 25.86 0.63 11.79
N SER A 39 25.13 -0.48 11.77
CA SER A 39 25.31 -1.64 12.65
C SER A 39 26.25 -2.72 12.10
N TYR A 40 26.80 -2.51 10.89
CA TYR A 40 27.75 -3.42 10.21
C TYR A 40 29.18 -2.86 10.16
N PHE A 41 29.41 -1.63 10.62
CA PHE A 41 30.73 -1.03 10.74
C PHE A 41 30.86 -0.15 11.99
N THR A 42 32.08 0.12 12.41
CA THR A 42 32.41 1.16 13.40
C THR A 42 33.32 2.21 12.77
N VAL A 43 33.40 3.39 13.38
CA VAL A 43 34.25 4.50 12.94
C VAL A 43 35.14 4.93 14.10
N ASP A 44 36.46 4.89 13.89
CA ASP A 44 37.41 5.53 14.79
C ASP A 44 37.63 6.97 14.33
N TYR A 45 37.13 7.92 15.12
CA TYR A 45 37.22 9.35 14.84
C TYR A 45 38.60 9.94 15.18
N ILE A 46 39.44 9.22 15.93
CA ILE A 46 40.79 9.64 16.32
C ILE A 46 41.78 9.13 15.28
N ASN A 47 41.76 7.82 15.01
CA ASN A 47 42.65 7.17 14.04
C ASN A 47 42.15 7.30 12.59
N LYS A 48 40.98 7.91 12.36
CA LYS A 48 40.33 8.11 11.04
C LYS A 48 40.15 6.80 10.26
N THR A 49 39.71 5.72 10.91
CA THR A 49 39.45 4.43 10.24
C THR A 49 37.99 4.01 10.29
N VAL A 50 37.61 3.16 9.35
CA VAL A 50 36.32 2.45 9.30
C VAL A 50 36.59 0.96 9.43
N THR A 51 35.95 0.30 10.40
CA THR A 51 36.10 -1.14 10.61
C THR A 51 34.79 -1.87 10.32
N LEU A 52 34.77 -2.68 9.27
CA LEU A 52 33.68 -3.59 8.93
C LEU A 52 33.63 -4.76 9.93
N ASN A 53 32.50 -4.90 10.63
CA ASN A 53 32.34 -5.97 11.60
C ASN A 53 31.98 -7.31 10.94
N ASN A 54 32.04 -8.37 11.74
CA ASN A 54 32.00 -9.77 11.31
C ASN A 54 30.67 -10.20 10.64
N LYS A 55 29.65 -9.32 10.58
CA LYS A 55 28.37 -9.57 9.91
C LYS A 55 28.39 -9.26 8.40
N LEU A 56 29.41 -8.55 7.93
CA LEU A 56 29.70 -8.38 6.51
C LEU A 56 30.90 -9.26 6.14
N GLU A 57 31.02 -9.69 4.90
CA GLU A 57 32.28 -10.26 4.38
C GLU A 57 33.31 -9.14 4.10
N ALA A 58 34.57 -9.52 3.83
CA ALA A 58 35.54 -8.53 3.38
C ALA A 58 35.18 -8.08 1.95
N PRO A 59 35.30 -6.78 1.60
CA PRO A 59 34.99 -6.30 0.25
C PRO A 59 35.91 -7.00 -0.75
N HIS A 60 35.36 -7.51 -1.85
CA HIS A 60 36.14 -8.28 -2.82
C HIS A 60 37.23 -7.44 -3.49
N ASP A 61 38.17 -8.13 -4.14
CA ASP A 61 39.22 -7.49 -4.94
C ASP A 61 38.60 -6.50 -5.96
N GLY A 62 39.09 -5.25 -5.98
CA GLY A 62 38.57 -4.16 -6.79
C GLY A 62 37.22 -3.56 -6.36
N ALA A 63 36.70 -3.87 -5.16
CA ALA A 63 35.47 -3.28 -4.65
C ALA A 63 35.63 -1.79 -4.32
N LYS A 64 34.67 -0.97 -4.72
CA LYS A 64 34.71 0.50 -4.54
C LYS A 64 34.07 0.92 -3.24
N ILE A 65 34.89 1.41 -2.31
CA ILE A 65 34.45 1.77 -0.96
C ILE A 65 34.33 3.30 -0.85
N TYR A 66 33.12 3.79 -0.60
CA TYR A 66 32.83 5.23 -0.50
C TYR A 66 32.35 5.61 0.90
N PHE A 67 32.92 6.69 1.43
CA PHE A 67 32.65 7.20 2.77
C PHE A 67 32.14 8.65 2.74
N TYR A 68 31.02 8.90 3.41
CA TYR A 68 30.35 10.20 3.49
C TYR A 68 30.09 10.60 4.94
N TYR A 69 30.37 11.86 5.26
CA TYR A 69 30.20 12.46 6.58
C TYR A 69 29.99 13.97 6.40
N SER A 70 29.36 14.63 7.37
CA SER A 70 29.20 16.08 7.35
C SER A 70 30.55 16.77 7.60
N LYS A 71 31.01 17.56 6.64
CA LYS A 71 32.15 18.47 6.84
C LYS A 71 31.77 19.54 7.88
N LEU A 72 32.66 19.80 8.83
CA LEU A 72 32.62 21.03 9.63
C LEU A 72 33.49 22.07 8.93
N ASP A 73 32.95 23.27 8.73
CA ASP A 73 33.74 24.40 8.25
C ASP A 73 34.54 25.01 9.41
N ASN A 74 35.82 25.30 9.15
CA ASN A 74 36.78 25.73 10.17
C ASN A 74 36.59 27.19 10.63
N SER A 75 35.53 27.86 10.18
CA SER A 75 35.15 29.24 10.53
C SER A 75 34.49 29.38 11.91
N SER A 76 34.35 28.28 12.66
CA SER A 76 33.67 28.25 13.97
C SER A 76 34.52 27.65 15.08
N ILE A 77 35.85 27.83 14.99
CA ILE A 77 36.79 27.56 16.07
C ILE A 77 37.30 28.90 16.60
N GLN A 78 36.83 29.31 17.79
CA GLN A 78 37.62 30.23 18.62
C GLN A 78 38.81 29.46 19.19
N SER A 79 39.96 30.12 19.24
CA SER A 79 41.23 29.55 19.69
C SER A 79 41.19 29.11 21.15
N VAL A 80 41.65 27.89 21.42
CA VAL A 80 42.24 27.47 22.69
C VAL A 80 43.45 26.58 22.37
N ASP A 81 44.48 26.65 23.20
CA ASP A 81 45.87 26.43 22.77
C ASP A 81 46.32 24.97 22.49
N GLU A 82 47.45 24.87 21.78
CA GLU A 82 48.25 23.65 21.69
C GLU A 82 48.96 23.36 23.02
N THR A 83 48.81 22.15 23.57
CA THR A 83 49.78 21.36 24.39
C THR A 83 49.04 20.15 24.99
N THR A 84 49.60 18.94 25.15
CA THR A 84 50.93 18.38 24.84
C THR A 84 50.81 16.95 24.26
N VAL A 85 51.90 16.49 23.63
CA VAL A 85 52.15 15.11 23.15
C VAL A 85 52.41 14.19 24.38
N THR A 86 52.03 12.89 24.44
CA THR A 86 52.76 11.70 23.91
C THR A 86 51.94 10.41 24.18
N PRO A 87 52.01 9.32 23.37
CA PRO A 87 51.15 8.13 23.53
C PRO A 87 51.75 7.00 24.40
N SER A 88 50.92 6.01 24.76
CA SER A 88 51.37 4.69 25.22
C SER A 88 50.46 3.55 24.72
N THR A 89 51.08 2.42 24.39
CA THR A 89 50.48 1.15 23.95
C THR A 89 49.88 0.37 25.15
N GLU A 90 48.83 -0.43 24.94
CA GLU A 90 48.78 -1.90 25.22
C GLU A 90 47.33 -2.49 25.27
N GLU A 91 47.17 -3.62 24.59
CA GLU A 91 46.14 -4.65 24.76
C GLU A 91 46.80 -5.88 25.45
N PRO A 92 46.06 -6.94 25.87
CA PRO A 92 44.76 -6.97 26.57
C PRO A 92 44.75 -8.03 27.71
N LYS A 93 43.64 -8.12 28.49
CA LYS A 93 43.05 -9.36 29.09
C LYS A 93 41.73 -8.99 29.84
N VAL A 94 40.62 -9.73 29.72
CA VAL A 94 40.26 -11.03 30.37
C VAL A 94 40.32 -10.89 31.91
N THR A 95 39.25 -11.10 32.71
CA THR A 95 38.16 -12.10 32.57
C THR A 95 36.77 -11.60 33.05
N GLN A 96 35.73 -12.32 32.64
CA GLN A 96 34.40 -12.48 33.28
C GLN A 96 34.47 -13.21 34.66
N PRO A 97 33.36 -13.40 35.44
CA PRO A 97 31.99 -12.83 35.35
C PRO A 97 31.32 -12.46 36.72
N GLU A 98 30.05 -12.00 36.62
CA GLU A 98 28.88 -12.37 37.46
C GLU A 98 28.63 -11.89 38.92
N VAL A 99 27.35 -12.13 39.30
CA VAL A 99 26.67 -12.13 40.62
C VAL A 99 26.15 -10.79 41.20
N GLU A 100 24.82 -10.75 41.25
CA GLU A 100 23.88 -10.24 42.28
C GLU A 100 24.42 -9.70 43.64
N THR A 101 23.77 -8.86 44.46
CA THR A 101 22.63 -7.88 44.45
C THR A 101 22.64 -7.17 45.86
N LYS A 102 21.62 -6.63 46.58
CA LYS A 102 20.14 -6.46 46.49
C LYS A 102 19.70 -5.37 47.52
N THR A 103 18.99 -4.29 47.11
CA THR A 103 18.32 -3.28 47.99
C THR A 103 19.26 -2.43 48.91
N LYS A 104 18.87 -1.43 49.74
CA LYS A 104 17.55 -1.04 50.31
C LYS A 104 17.49 0.43 50.79
N GLU A 105 16.31 1.06 50.62
CA GLU A 105 15.67 2.19 51.37
C GLU A 105 16.38 3.47 51.91
N THR A 106 15.76 4.60 51.53
CA THR A 106 15.40 5.89 52.23
C THR A 106 15.13 5.86 53.76
N PRO A 107 14.89 7.00 54.50
CA PRO A 107 14.33 8.32 54.08
C PRO A 107 14.84 9.67 54.72
N ILE A 108 14.52 10.80 54.03
CA ILE A 108 13.81 12.07 54.41
C ILE A 108 13.93 12.56 55.90
N VAL A 109 14.14 13.85 56.29
CA VAL A 109 13.27 15.08 56.21
C VAL A 109 14.02 16.41 56.58
N ARG A 110 13.38 17.59 56.35
CA ARG A 110 13.55 18.97 56.94
C ARG A 110 14.59 19.96 56.37
N GLU A 111 14.38 21.29 56.28
CA GLU A 111 13.16 22.17 56.18
C GLU A 111 13.56 23.60 55.61
N PRO A 112 12.79 24.73 55.62
CA PRO A 112 12.73 25.67 54.48
C PRO A 112 13.16 27.14 54.76
N GLU A 113 13.08 28.03 53.74
CA GLU A 113 12.46 29.39 53.86
C GLU A 113 12.21 30.09 52.50
N VAL A 114 11.43 31.19 52.49
CA VAL A 114 11.03 32.01 51.31
C VAL A 114 10.81 33.48 51.72
N PRO A 115 11.20 34.49 50.89
CA PRO A 115 10.30 35.64 50.68
C PRO A 115 10.28 36.26 49.25
N GLN A 116 9.16 36.90 48.92
CA GLN A 116 8.96 37.99 47.91
C GLN A 116 8.61 39.30 48.69
N PRO A 117 8.15 40.46 48.13
CA PRO A 117 7.90 40.91 46.74
C PRO A 117 8.35 42.36 46.37
N THR A 118 8.11 42.82 45.12
CA THR A 118 7.81 44.24 44.77
C THR A 118 7.08 44.35 43.40
N VAL A 119 6.51 45.52 43.04
CA VAL A 119 5.25 45.63 42.26
C VAL A 119 5.14 46.91 41.37
N GLU A 120 4.59 46.77 40.14
CA GLU A 120 3.89 47.76 39.25
C GLU A 120 4.60 49.04 38.69
N PRO A 121 4.01 49.85 37.76
CA PRO A 121 2.61 49.93 37.25
C PRO A 121 2.37 49.90 35.71
N GLN A 122 1.11 50.18 35.30
CA GLN A 122 0.51 50.08 33.94
C GLN A 122 0.15 51.45 33.31
N GLU A 123 -0.05 51.49 31.98
CA GLU A 123 -1.07 52.27 31.24
C GLU A 123 -1.50 51.39 30.02
N THR A 124 -2.74 50.97 29.74
CA THR A 124 -4.12 51.55 29.59
C THR A 124 -4.53 51.85 28.13
N GLN A 125 -5.85 51.78 27.85
CA GLN A 125 -6.45 51.54 26.51
C GLN A 125 -6.96 52.82 25.82
N PRO A 126 -7.60 52.72 24.63
CA PRO A 126 -9.07 52.54 24.65
C PRO A 126 -9.65 51.54 23.62
N VAL A 127 -10.89 51.10 23.88
CA VAL A 127 -11.74 50.30 22.98
C VAL A 127 -12.80 51.20 22.34
N MET A 128 -13.27 50.85 21.14
CA MET A 128 -14.54 51.33 20.56
C MET A 128 -15.38 50.15 20.04
N GLU A 129 -16.68 50.38 19.85
CA GLU A 129 -17.73 49.35 19.96
C GLU A 129 -18.60 49.20 18.69
N SER A 130 -19.31 48.07 18.59
CA SER A 130 -20.31 47.67 17.56
C SER A 130 -19.71 47.26 16.20
N LYS A 131 -20.26 46.26 15.49
CA LYS A 131 -21.59 45.61 15.54
C LYS A 131 -21.53 44.08 15.42
N GLU A 132 -22.64 43.42 15.76
CA GLU A 132 -22.93 42.05 15.33
C GLU A 132 -23.31 42.01 13.84
N GLU A 133 -22.82 41.01 13.09
CA GLU A 133 -23.42 40.55 11.84
C GLU A 133 -23.15 39.04 11.70
N GLN A 134 -24.20 38.25 11.41
CA GLN A 134 -24.13 36.79 11.44
C GLN A 134 -23.56 36.23 10.11
N ALA A 135 -22.25 36.02 10.07
CA ALA A 135 -21.63 35.17 9.04
C ALA A 135 -21.86 33.68 9.37
N ALA A 136 -22.14 32.87 8.35
CA ALA A 136 -22.25 31.42 8.50
C ALA A 136 -20.87 30.77 8.74
N ASP A 137 -20.83 29.70 9.52
CA ASP A 137 -19.63 28.86 9.72
C ASP A 137 -19.36 27.99 8.48
N GLU A 138 -18.91 28.64 7.40
CA GLU A 138 -18.14 27.97 6.36
C GLU A 138 -16.71 27.76 6.88
N SER A 139 -16.56 26.76 7.75
CA SER A 139 -15.27 26.20 8.12
C SER A 139 -14.48 25.86 6.83
N PRO A 140 -13.36 26.53 6.55
CA PRO A 140 -12.76 26.53 5.22
C PRO A 140 -12.22 25.16 4.83
N GLU A 141 -12.53 24.69 3.62
CA GLU A 141 -11.94 23.48 3.05
C GLU A 141 -10.41 23.64 2.92
N ILE A 142 -9.65 23.06 3.85
CA ILE A 142 -8.19 23.03 3.77
C ILE A 142 -7.81 22.08 2.61
N PRO A 143 -7.20 22.59 1.52
CA PRO A 143 -6.94 21.77 0.34
C PRO A 143 -5.90 20.68 0.61
N LEU A 144 -5.96 19.61 -0.19
CA LEU A 144 -5.09 18.43 -0.09
C LEU A 144 -3.60 18.79 -0.25
N SER A 145 -2.93 19.09 0.86
CA SER A 145 -1.53 19.57 0.92
C SER A 145 -0.46 18.50 0.57
N ILE A 146 -0.88 17.36 0.02
CA ILE A 146 0.00 16.22 -0.30
C ILE A 146 0.28 16.24 -1.81
N PRO A 147 1.53 16.49 -2.26
CA PRO A 147 1.86 16.43 -3.68
C PRO A 147 1.87 14.99 -4.21
N SER A 148 1.69 14.83 -5.52
CA SER A 148 1.73 13.53 -6.21
C SER A 148 3.04 13.32 -7.00
N GLY A 149 3.22 12.11 -7.54
CA GLY A 149 4.34 11.77 -8.41
C GLY A 149 5.64 11.64 -7.63
N GLU A 150 6.74 12.19 -8.18
CA GLU A 150 8.08 12.13 -7.57
C GLU A 150 8.19 12.94 -6.27
N GLN A 151 7.34 13.95 -6.09
CA GLN A 151 7.30 14.79 -4.89
C GLN A 151 6.48 14.16 -3.75
N PHE A 152 5.79 13.04 -4.00
CA PHE A 152 4.97 12.38 -3.00
C PHE A 152 5.79 12.06 -1.72
N PRO A 153 5.33 12.45 -0.52
CA PRO A 153 6.14 12.43 0.70
C PRO A 153 6.24 11.03 1.35
N GLY A 154 6.47 9.99 0.55
CA GLY A 154 6.55 8.61 0.97
C GLY A 154 7.39 7.74 0.02
N THR A 155 7.91 6.64 0.55
CA THR A 155 8.75 5.69 -0.18
C THR A 155 8.22 4.27 -0.03
N PHE A 156 8.00 3.59 -1.15
CA PHE A 156 7.83 2.15 -1.24
C PHE A 156 9.20 1.49 -1.55
N ALA A 157 9.50 0.35 -0.93
CA ALA A 157 10.68 -0.44 -1.23
C ALA A 157 10.43 -1.93 -0.98
N ILE A 158 10.91 -2.80 -1.86
CA ILE A 158 10.88 -4.26 -1.65
C ILE A 158 12.15 -4.69 -0.91
N ASN A 159 12.02 -5.66 0.00
CA ASN A 159 13.16 -6.20 0.74
C ASN A 159 14.13 -6.99 -0.20
N PRO A 160 15.43 -7.14 0.14
CA PRO A 160 16.38 -7.80 -0.76
C PRO A 160 16.03 -9.26 -1.13
N SER A 161 15.26 -9.95 -0.28
CA SER A 161 14.76 -11.30 -0.51
C SER A 161 13.50 -11.38 -1.38
N GLY A 162 12.89 -10.26 -1.77
CA GLY A 162 11.64 -10.23 -2.56
C GLY A 162 10.42 -10.84 -1.86
N THR A 163 10.44 -10.96 -0.53
CA THR A 163 9.39 -11.61 0.27
C THR A 163 8.41 -10.63 0.91
N SER A 164 8.83 -9.38 1.14
CA SER A 164 7.98 -8.33 1.70
C SER A 164 8.30 -6.97 1.08
N PHE A 165 7.36 -6.04 1.20
CA PHE A 165 7.59 -4.62 0.90
C PHE A 165 7.43 -3.78 2.17
N VAL A 166 8.07 -2.62 2.17
CA VAL A 166 8.05 -1.63 3.24
C VAL A 166 7.59 -0.30 2.67
N VAL A 167 6.63 0.34 3.33
CA VAL A 167 6.21 1.73 3.11
C VAL A 167 6.65 2.58 4.28
N ARG A 168 7.18 3.77 3.97
CA ARG A 168 7.52 4.81 4.95
C ARG A 168 7.02 6.15 4.43
N LEU A 169 6.34 6.92 5.28
CA LEU A 169 5.98 8.30 4.98
C LEU A 169 6.94 9.25 5.73
N LYS A 170 7.11 10.47 5.20
CA LYS A 170 8.05 11.48 5.72
C LYS A 170 7.35 12.65 6.44
N MET A 171 6.03 12.60 6.57
CA MET A 171 5.22 13.64 7.23
C MET A 171 5.07 13.32 8.73
N LYS A 172 5.28 14.31 9.60
CA LYS A 172 5.14 14.14 11.06
C LYS A 172 3.70 14.23 11.55
N ASN A 173 2.90 15.09 10.93
CA ASN A 173 1.51 15.38 11.32
C ASN A 173 0.60 15.04 10.13
N ILE A 174 0.29 13.76 9.96
CA ILE A 174 -0.70 13.33 8.97
C ILE A 174 -2.07 13.52 9.60
N GLN A 175 -2.91 14.37 8.99
CA GLN A 175 -4.25 14.63 9.52
C GLN A 175 -5.02 13.29 9.64
N PRO A 176 -5.77 13.06 10.74
CA PRO A 176 -6.56 11.83 10.93
C PRO A 176 -7.71 11.68 9.92
N THR A 177 -7.85 12.63 8.99
CA THR A 177 -8.77 12.62 7.87
C THR A 177 -8.26 11.83 6.66
N TYR A 178 -6.96 11.57 6.54
CA TYR A 178 -6.38 10.90 5.37
C TYR A 178 -6.38 9.37 5.50
N THR A 179 -7.02 8.68 4.56
CA THR A 179 -6.95 7.21 4.45
C THR A 179 -5.80 6.81 3.51
N SER A 180 -4.94 5.90 3.95
CA SER A 180 -3.70 5.53 3.25
C SER A 180 -3.73 4.09 2.74
N TYR A 181 -3.36 3.90 1.47
CA TYR A 181 -3.39 2.62 0.77
C TYR A 181 -2.11 2.35 -0.02
N VAL A 182 -1.73 1.08 -0.14
CA VAL A 182 -0.92 0.57 -1.25
C VAL A 182 -1.86 0.03 -2.31
N MET A 183 -1.74 0.57 -3.52
CA MET A 183 -2.49 0.18 -4.70
C MET A 183 -1.62 -0.72 -5.57
N VAL A 184 -2.18 -1.81 -6.08
CA VAL A 184 -1.48 -2.77 -6.93
C VAL A 184 -2.25 -2.96 -8.24
N LYS A 185 -1.63 -2.55 -9.35
CA LYS A 185 -2.16 -2.76 -10.71
C LYS A 185 -1.42 -3.87 -11.43
N ASN A 186 -2.07 -4.56 -12.37
CA ASN A 186 -1.42 -5.52 -13.27
C ASN A 186 -0.72 -4.81 -14.45
N SER A 187 -0.14 -5.59 -15.38
CA SER A 187 0.52 -5.11 -16.59
C SER A 187 -0.35 -4.26 -17.52
N ASP A 188 -1.67 -4.37 -17.36
CA ASP A 188 -2.69 -3.78 -18.22
C ASP A 188 -3.48 -2.70 -17.46
N ALA A 189 -2.84 -2.14 -16.42
CA ALA A 189 -3.28 -1.05 -15.56
C ALA A 189 -4.56 -1.28 -14.72
N GLN A 190 -5.12 -2.49 -14.72
CA GLN A 190 -6.28 -2.86 -13.90
C GLN A 190 -5.88 -3.02 -12.43
N LEU A 191 -6.68 -2.49 -11.50
CA LEU A 191 -6.43 -2.60 -10.06
C LEU A 191 -6.76 -4.02 -9.55
N VAL A 192 -5.74 -4.74 -9.05
CA VAL A 192 -5.87 -6.14 -8.60
C VAL A 192 -5.82 -6.32 -7.09
N LYS A 193 -5.18 -5.41 -6.34
CA LYS A 193 -5.20 -5.39 -4.85
C LYS A 193 -5.15 -3.95 -4.34
N ARG A 194 -5.75 -3.71 -3.17
CA ARG A 194 -5.70 -2.46 -2.40
C ARG A 194 -5.48 -2.84 -0.94
N ILE A 195 -4.38 -2.39 -0.33
CA ILE A 195 -4.00 -2.72 1.06
C ILE A 195 -3.97 -1.43 1.87
N GLN A 196 -4.83 -1.30 2.88
CA GLN A 196 -4.83 -0.15 3.78
C GLN A 196 -3.70 -0.27 4.82
N PHE A 197 -3.13 0.86 5.26
CA PHE A 197 -2.11 0.89 6.33
C PHE A 197 -2.26 2.11 7.23
N ASN A 198 -1.79 2.02 8.49
CA ASN A 198 -1.66 3.20 9.36
C ASN A 198 -0.41 4.01 8.93
N PRO A 199 -0.57 5.25 8.43
CA PRO A 199 0.53 6.09 7.97
C PRO A 199 1.52 6.55 9.05
N GLU A 200 1.18 6.47 10.33
CA GLU A 200 2.04 6.83 11.47
C GLU A 200 3.17 5.82 11.72
N THR A 201 3.11 4.66 11.07
CA THR A 201 4.03 3.54 11.30
C THR A 201 4.83 3.16 10.05
N THR A 202 5.99 2.51 10.23
CA THR A 202 6.65 1.83 9.10
C THR A 202 5.88 0.56 8.78
N PHE A 203 5.04 0.61 7.75
CA PHE A 203 4.24 -0.52 7.31
C PHE A 203 5.12 -1.53 6.55
N ASN A 204 5.17 -2.77 7.01
CA ASN A 204 5.87 -3.89 6.38
C ASN A 204 4.87 -5.01 6.11
N TYR A 205 4.80 -5.50 4.88
CA TYR A 205 3.76 -6.42 4.44
C TYR A 205 4.30 -7.51 3.50
N SER A 206 3.88 -8.76 3.72
CA SER A 206 4.35 -9.90 2.94
C SER A 206 3.77 -9.89 1.52
N LEU A 207 4.62 -10.08 0.51
CA LEU A 207 4.20 -10.22 -0.88
C LEU A 207 3.41 -11.52 -1.10
N SER A 208 3.68 -12.58 -0.33
CA SER A 208 2.93 -13.85 -0.42
C SER A 208 1.48 -13.70 0.05
N SER A 209 1.21 -12.85 1.03
CA SER A 209 -0.14 -12.56 1.54
C SER A 209 -1.03 -11.83 0.54
N LEU A 210 -0.47 -11.33 -0.56
CA LEU A 210 -1.26 -10.69 -1.62
C LEU A 210 -1.93 -11.69 -2.55
N ASP A 211 -1.48 -12.95 -2.62
CA ASP A 211 -1.96 -13.95 -3.59
C ASP A 211 -2.01 -13.36 -5.03
N LEU A 212 -0.83 -13.04 -5.55
CA LEU A 212 -0.59 -12.59 -6.93
C LEU A 212 0.00 -13.74 -7.74
N SER A 213 -0.49 -13.94 -8.96
CA SER A 213 0.04 -14.92 -9.90
C SER A 213 1.39 -14.49 -10.49
N THR A 214 2.10 -15.40 -11.18
CA THR A 214 3.28 -15.07 -11.99
C THR A 214 2.91 -13.97 -12.99
N GLY A 215 3.47 -12.78 -12.84
CA GLY A 215 2.98 -11.58 -13.53
C GLY A 215 3.79 -10.33 -13.19
N GLY A 216 3.57 -9.27 -13.96
CA GLY A 216 4.17 -7.96 -13.73
C GLY A 216 3.15 -7.01 -13.12
N TYR A 217 3.53 -6.34 -12.03
CA TYR A 217 2.62 -5.50 -11.27
C TYR A 217 3.22 -4.13 -10.99
N TYR A 218 2.36 -3.15 -10.72
CA TYR A 218 2.73 -1.78 -10.41
C TYR A 218 2.18 -1.38 -9.05
N PHE A 219 3.09 -1.14 -8.11
CA PHE A 219 2.79 -0.79 -6.72
C PHE A 219 3.00 0.71 -6.52
N TYR A 220 2.03 1.39 -5.91
CA TYR A 220 2.16 2.78 -5.50
C TYR A 220 1.39 3.05 -4.20
N ILE A 221 1.80 4.10 -3.51
CA ILE A 221 1.09 4.61 -2.34
C ILE A 221 0.01 5.57 -2.85
N LYS A 222 -1.20 5.49 -2.29
CA LYS A 222 -2.26 6.48 -2.50
C LYS A 222 -2.85 6.92 -1.16
N MET A 223 -3.00 8.23 -0.99
CA MET A 223 -3.67 8.84 0.16
C MET A 223 -4.89 9.60 -0.35
N MET A 224 -6.01 9.52 0.39
CA MET A 224 -7.28 10.17 0.04
C MET A 224 -7.85 10.88 1.26
N ASP A 225 -8.43 12.07 1.08
CA ASP A 225 -9.13 12.80 2.14
C ASP A 225 -10.63 12.43 2.24
N GLN A 226 -11.37 13.15 3.08
CA GLN A 226 -12.81 12.93 3.28
C GLN A 226 -13.70 13.58 2.20
N SER A 227 -13.16 14.50 1.39
CA SER A 227 -13.85 15.12 0.25
C SER A 227 -13.67 14.33 -1.05
N GLY A 228 -12.72 13.38 -1.07
CA GLY A 228 -12.42 12.51 -2.21
C GLY A 228 -11.23 12.97 -3.04
N ASN A 229 -10.52 14.02 -2.63
CA ASN A 229 -9.25 14.38 -3.27
C ASN A 229 -8.21 13.30 -2.97
N SER A 230 -7.24 13.12 -3.86
CA SER A 230 -6.23 12.07 -3.70
C SER A 230 -4.84 12.47 -4.19
N ALA A 231 -3.81 11.99 -3.49
CA ALA A 231 -2.43 12.06 -3.93
C ALA A 231 -1.82 10.65 -4.03
N ALA A 232 -0.95 10.45 -5.03
CA ALA A 232 -0.33 9.15 -5.29
C ALA A 232 1.17 9.26 -5.60
N SER A 233 1.94 8.26 -5.17
CA SER A 233 3.37 8.15 -5.54
C SER A 233 3.55 7.69 -6.98
N VAL A 234 4.76 7.84 -7.53
CA VAL A 234 5.15 7.14 -8.77
C VAL A 234 4.97 5.62 -8.61
N PRO A 235 4.38 4.92 -9.59
CA PRO A 235 4.31 3.46 -9.60
C PRO A 235 5.68 2.79 -9.75
N GLN A 236 5.99 1.86 -8.87
CA GLN A 236 7.16 0.99 -8.95
C GLN A 236 6.78 -0.36 -9.56
N PHE A 237 7.56 -0.84 -10.54
CA PHE A 237 7.34 -2.14 -11.13
C PHE A 237 7.86 -3.28 -10.25
N VAL A 238 7.03 -4.31 -10.08
CA VAL A 238 7.24 -5.48 -9.22
C VAL A 238 6.97 -6.74 -10.04
N PRO A 239 8.01 -7.49 -10.45
CA PRO A 239 7.83 -8.80 -11.05
C PRO A 239 7.55 -9.85 -9.97
N ILE A 240 6.52 -10.67 -10.17
CA ILE A 240 6.18 -11.84 -9.36
C ILE A 240 6.41 -13.10 -10.20
N ASN A 241 7.05 -14.11 -9.62
CA ASN A 241 7.40 -15.36 -10.29
C ASN A 241 7.17 -16.55 -9.35
N ASN A 242 6.01 -17.20 -9.46
CA ASN A 242 5.62 -18.33 -8.62
C ASN A 242 5.92 -19.68 -9.32
N ASN A 243 6.72 -19.66 -10.39
CA ASN A 243 7.06 -20.84 -11.16
C ASN A 243 8.07 -21.71 -10.42
N LYS A 244 8.38 -22.90 -10.95
CA LYS A 244 9.35 -23.83 -10.35
C LYS A 244 10.71 -23.14 -10.14
N ALA A 245 11.32 -23.38 -8.98
CA ALA A 245 12.56 -22.73 -8.55
C ALA A 245 13.64 -22.76 -9.65
N GLY A 246 14.19 -21.58 -9.96
CA GLY A 246 15.19 -21.39 -11.02
C GLY A 246 14.63 -21.15 -12.43
N GLN A 247 13.32 -21.28 -12.69
CA GLN A 247 12.75 -20.90 -13.98
C GLN A 247 12.78 -19.39 -14.18
N VAL A 248 13.59 -18.94 -15.15
CA VAL A 248 13.71 -17.53 -15.49
C VAL A 248 12.55 -17.07 -16.36
N VAL A 249 11.88 -15.99 -15.94
CA VAL A 249 10.85 -15.29 -16.71
C VAL A 249 11.37 -13.95 -17.23
N VAL A 250 10.72 -13.41 -18.25
CA VAL A 250 11.06 -12.12 -18.87
C VAL A 250 9.83 -11.23 -18.89
N PHE A 251 10.01 -9.96 -18.53
CA PHE A 251 9.01 -8.91 -18.63
C PHE A 251 9.49 -7.84 -19.61
N ILE A 252 8.63 -7.43 -20.55
CA ILE A 252 8.87 -6.31 -21.48
C ILE A 252 7.74 -5.31 -21.30
N ASP A 253 8.10 -4.07 -20.97
CA ASP A 253 7.18 -2.97 -20.64
C ASP A 253 6.08 -3.42 -19.63
N GLY A 254 6.51 -4.22 -18.65
CA GLY A 254 5.70 -4.81 -17.58
C GLY A 254 4.98 -6.12 -17.93
N ARG A 255 4.74 -6.44 -19.20
CA ARG A 255 4.02 -7.65 -19.62
C ARG A 255 4.90 -8.90 -19.57
N LEU A 256 4.39 -9.97 -18.97
CA LEU A 256 5.03 -11.29 -18.93
C LEU A 256 5.16 -11.87 -20.34
N GLN A 257 6.38 -12.18 -20.75
CA GLN A 257 6.66 -12.78 -22.05
C GLN A 257 6.60 -14.31 -21.96
N GLN A 258 5.77 -14.92 -22.80
CA GLN A 258 5.73 -16.37 -22.98
C GLN A 258 6.48 -16.76 -24.26
N TYR A 259 7.27 -17.84 -24.19
CA TYR A 259 8.10 -18.30 -25.29
C TYR A 259 7.96 -19.81 -25.47
N GLU A 260 7.78 -20.28 -26.71
CA GLU A 260 7.81 -21.72 -27.06
C GLU A 260 9.14 -22.38 -26.66
N GLN A 261 10.24 -21.64 -26.81
CA GLN A 261 11.58 -22.02 -26.35
C GLN A 261 11.95 -21.11 -25.17
N PRO A 262 12.10 -21.65 -23.95
CA PRO A 262 12.31 -20.83 -22.75
C PRO A 262 13.66 -20.08 -22.76
N ALA A 263 13.70 -18.99 -21.99
CA ALA A 263 14.92 -18.24 -21.72
C ALA A 263 15.99 -19.18 -21.11
N THR A 264 17.20 -19.16 -21.68
CA THR A 264 18.26 -20.12 -21.37
C THR A 264 19.55 -19.39 -20.98
N SER A 265 20.04 -19.60 -19.75
CA SER A 265 21.34 -19.07 -19.33
C SER A 265 22.47 -19.89 -19.94
N ILE A 266 23.38 -19.25 -20.67
CA ILE A 266 24.60 -19.88 -21.20
C ILE A 266 25.79 -18.98 -20.88
N SER A 267 26.76 -19.51 -20.12
CA SER A 267 27.98 -18.78 -19.72
C SER A 267 27.68 -17.40 -19.10
N GLY A 268 26.71 -17.36 -18.17
CA GLY A 268 26.26 -16.12 -17.50
C GLY A 268 25.42 -15.17 -18.37
N SER A 269 25.28 -15.44 -19.67
CA SER A 269 24.45 -14.64 -20.57
C SER A 269 23.08 -15.28 -20.75
N MET A 270 22.01 -14.54 -20.44
CA MET A 270 20.64 -14.98 -20.70
C MET A 270 20.33 -14.87 -22.19
N LEU A 271 20.05 -16.01 -22.83
CA LEU A 271 19.64 -16.08 -24.23
C LEU A 271 18.12 -16.28 -24.33
N VAL A 272 17.50 -15.60 -25.30
CA VAL A 272 16.04 -15.61 -25.52
C VAL A 272 15.71 -15.73 -27.02
N PRO A 273 14.53 -16.22 -27.42
CA PRO A 273 14.18 -16.34 -28.83
C PRO A 273 14.14 -14.95 -29.49
N PHE A 274 14.95 -14.77 -30.53
CA PHE A 274 15.23 -13.46 -31.11
C PHE A 274 13.96 -12.71 -31.50
N ARG A 275 13.07 -13.38 -32.25
CA ARG A 275 11.89 -12.78 -32.84
C ARG A 275 11.01 -12.13 -31.78
N ALA A 276 10.68 -12.87 -30.73
CA ALA A 276 9.74 -12.41 -29.70
C ALA A 276 10.21 -11.12 -29.02
N VAL A 277 11.49 -11.02 -28.62
CA VAL A 277 12.00 -9.81 -27.95
C VAL A 277 12.17 -8.64 -28.91
N PHE A 278 12.63 -8.88 -30.14
CA PHE A 278 12.72 -7.81 -31.14
C PHE A 278 11.33 -7.27 -31.52
N GLU A 279 10.34 -8.13 -31.75
CA GLU A 279 8.97 -7.73 -32.14
C GLU A 279 8.20 -7.10 -30.98
N ALA A 280 8.33 -7.60 -29.75
CA ALA A 280 7.77 -6.98 -28.55
C ALA A 280 8.35 -5.57 -28.29
N LEU A 281 9.62 -5.34 -28.63
CA LEU A 281 10.26 -4.01 -28.59
C LEU A 281 9.98 -3.17 -29.85
N GLY A 282 9.08 -3.60 -30.74
CA GLY A 282 8.63 -2.85 -31.92
C GLY A 282 9.59 -2.86 -33.12
N ALA A 283 10.48 -3.84 -33.23
CA ALA A 283 11.38 -4.01 -34.37
C ALA A 283 10.86 -5.06 -35.38
N LYS A 284 10.91 -4.75 -36.67
CA LYS A 284 10.64 -5.72 -37.76
C LYS A 284 11.87 -6.61 -37.97
N VAL A 285 11.67 -7.92 -38.10
CA VAL A 285 12.77 -8.90 -38.10
C VAL A 285 12.78 -9.81 -39.33
N LYS A 286 13.92 -9.87 -40.02
CA LYS A 286 14.21 -10.81 -41.11
C LYS A 286 15.23 -11.86 -40.64
N TRP A 287 15.01 -13.11 -41.06
CA TRP A 287 15.99 -14.19 -40.98
C TRP A 287 16.52 -14.50 -42.38
N ASP A 288 17.83 -14.73 -42.48
CA ASP A 288 18.49 -15.23 -43.67
C ASP A 288 19.12 -16.59 -43.35
N GLY A 289 18.55 -17.65 -43.92
CA GLY A 289 18.95 -19.03 -43.63
C GLY A 289 20.29 -19.44 -44.26
N ALA A 290 20.70 -18.81 -45.35
CA ALA A 290 21.93 -19.13 -46.07
C ALA A 290 23.16 -18.57 -45.33
N THR A 291 23.09 -17.30 -44.92
CA THR A 291 24.12 -16.62 -44.13
C THR A 291 23.99 -16.85 -42.63
N LYS A 292 22.90 -17.49 -42.17
CA LYS A 292 22.52 -17.68 -40.77
C LYS A 292 22.46 -16.36 -39.98
N THR A 293 21.94 -15.31 -40.63
CA THR A 293 21.92 -13.94 -40.11
C THR A 293 20.50 -13.47 -39.78
N VAL A 294 20.32 -12.98 -38.55
CA VAL A 294 19.19 -12.17 -38.12
C VAL A 294 19.46 -10.71 -38.50
N THR A 295 18.49 -10.04 -39.11
CA THR A 295 18.46 -8.57 -39.25
C THR A 295 17.19 -8.03 -38.60
N ALA A 296 17.31 -7.14 -37.63
CA ALA A 296 16.19 -6.44 -37.01
C ALA A 296 16.24 -4.94 -37.34
N THR A 297 15.08 -4.30 -37.47
CA THR A 297 14.94 -2.90 -37.88
C THR A 297 13.86 -2.17 -37.08
N LYS A 298 14.20 -1.03 -36.46
CA LYS A 298 13.26 -0.16 -35.72
C LYS A 298 13.62 1.30 -36.00
N GLY A 299 12.75 2.01 -36.72
CA GLY A 299 13.07 3.34 -37.23
C GLY A 299 14.40 3.32 -38.02
N ASN A 300 15.32 4.20 -37.65
CA ASN A 300 16.65 4.28 -38.28
C ASN A 300 17.68 3.27 -37.72
N THR A 301 17.30 2.42 -36.76
CA THR A 301 18.20 1.43 -36.15
C THR A 301 18.08 0.08 -36.85
N THR A 302 19.17 -0.38 -37.45
CA THR A 302 19.34 -1.71 -38.05
C THR A 302 20.38 -2.52 -37.28
N ILE A 303 19.99 -3.67 -36.76
CA ILE A 303 20.83 -4.58 -35.98
C ILE A 303 21.02 -5.87 -36.78
N LYS A 304 22.28 -6.30 -37.02
CA LYS A 304 22.61 -7.58 -37.65
C LYS A 304 23.36 -8.49 -36.68
N LEU A 305 22.98 -9.76 -36.66
CA LEU A 305 23.47 -10.80 -35.74
C LEU A 305 23.63 -12.13 -36.49
N THR A 306 24.82 -12.72 -36.52
CA THR A 306 25.08 -14.00 -37.19
C THR A 306 25.27 -15.13 -36.18
N VAL A 307 24.59 -16.26 -36.39
CA VAL A 307 24.64 -17.41 -35.47
C VAL A 307 26.06 -17.97 -35.37
N GLY A 308 26.52 -18.20 -34.14
CA GLY A 308 27.88 -18.65 -33.83
C GLY A 308 28.90 -17.51 -33.70
N SER A 309 28.64 -16.32 -34.25
CA SER A 309 29.54 -15.18 -34.13
C SER A 309 29.28 -14.35 -32.87
N ARG A 310 30.35 -13.84 -32.25
CA ARG A 310 30.27 -12.77 -31.24
C ARG A 310 30.25 -11.37 -31.87
N ASP A 311 30.32 -11.26 -33.19
CA ASP A 311 30.30 -9.98 -33.90
C ASP A 311 28.89 -9.63 -34.36
N ALA A 312 28.41 -8.49 -33.87
CA ALA A 312 27.14 -7.87 -34.24
C ALA A 312 27.40 -6.54 -34.94
N TYR A 313 26.42 -6.03 -35.67
CA TYR A 313 26.49 -4.71 -36.28
C TYR A 313 25.26 -3.88 -35.94
N ILE A 314 25.45 -2.66 -35.46
CA ILE A 314 24.39 -1.66 -35.26
C ILE A 314 24.65 -0.53 -36.26
N ASN A 315 23.72 -0.30 -37.19
CA ASN A 315 23.86 0.69 -38.28
C ASN A 315 25.18 0.53 -39.08
N GLY A 316 25.62 -0.71 -39.26
CA GLY A 316 26.88 -1.04 -39.93
C GLY A 316 28.14 -0.94 -39.05
N LYS A 317 28.07 -0.34 -37.86
CA LYS A 317 29.18 -0.30 -36.90
C LYS A 317 29.29 -1.63 -36.15
N LEU A 318 30.48 -2.22 -36.15
CA LEU A 318 30.81 -3.45 -35.41
C LEU A 318 30.65 -3.24 -33.88
N VAL A 319 30.02 -4.19 -33.21
CA VAL A 319 29.91 -4.29 -31.75
C VAL A 319 30.12 -5.74 -31.31
N ARG A 320 30.90 -5.95 -30.25
CA ARG A 320 31.24 -7.28 -29.73
C ARG A 320 30.23 -7.74 -28.68
N LEU A 321 29.77 -8.99 -28.78
CA LEU A 321 28.82 -9.62 -27.86
C LEU A 321 29.53 -10.45 -26.78
N ASN A 322 28.99 -10.41 -25.56
CA ASN A 322 29.46 -11.28 -24.47
C ASN A 322 29.20 -12.76 -24.77
N ALA A 323 28.10 -13.08 -25.46
CA ALA A 323 27.78 -14.42 -25.97
C ALA A 323 27.32 -14.35 -27.44
N ALA A 324 27.73 -15.33 -28.25
CA ALA A 324 27.26 -15.47 -29.62
C ALA A 324 25.78 -15.93 -29.66
N PRO A 325 24.98 -15.50 -30.64
CA PRO A 325 23.67 -16.10 -30.90
C PRO A 325 23.81 -17.59 -31.23
N ARG A 326 22.86 -18.41 -30.80
CA ARG A 326 22.87 -19.87 -31.01
C ARG A 326 21.57 -20.34 -31.65
N LEU A 327 21.64 -21.39 -32.48
CA LEU A 327 20.45 -22.13 -32.89
C LEU A 327 20.18 -23.22 -31.85
N ILE A 328 19.02 -23.19 -31.19
CA ILE A 328 18.60 -24.16 -30.17
C ILE A 328 17.16 -24.56 -30.50
N ASN A 329 16.90 -25.86 -30.65
CA ASN A 329 15.57 -26.40 -31.00
C ASN A 329 14.91 -25.70 -32.20
N GLY A 330 15.71 -25.37 -33.23
CA GLY A 330 15.25 -24.66 -34.43
C GLY A 330 14.98 -23.16 -34.25
N LYS A 331 15.06 -22.62 -33.03
CA LYS A 331 14.91 -21.18 -32.73
C LYS A 331 16.28 -20.52 -32.60
N VAL A 332 16.43 -19.30 -33.10
CA VAL A 332 17.66 -18.51 -32.89
C VAL A 332 17.55 -17.78 -31.55
N MET A 333 18.50 -18.04 -30.67
CA MET A 333 18.57 -17.54 -29.30
C MET A 333 19.67 -16.47 -29.21
N VAL A 334 19.33 -15.27 -28.72
CA VAL A 334 20.18 -14.07 -28.72
C VAL A 334 20.36 -13.50 -27.31
N PRO A 335 21.49 -12.81 -27.01
CA PRO A 335 21.69 -12.19 -25.69
C PRO A 335 20.67 -11.07 -25.44
N ILE A 336 19.80 -11.28 -24.45
CA ILE A 336 18.67 -10.37 -24.18
C ILE A 336 19.10 -8.92 -23.91
N ARG A 337 20.22 -8.74 -23.20
CA ARG A 337 20.73 -7.42 -22.81
C ARG A 337 21.11 -6.58 -24.03
N PHE A 338 22.04 -7.09 -24.86
CA PHE A 338 22.48 -6.41 -26.08
C PHE A 338 21.31 -6.04 -27.00
N VAL A 339 20.37 -6.99 -27.22
CA VAL A 339 19.22 -6.78 -28.11
C VAL A 339 18.33 -5.64 -27.64
N SER A 340 18.09 -5.55 -26.33
CA SER A 340 17.23 -4.54 -25.73
C SER A 340 17.92 -3.17 -25.69
N GLU A 341 19.18 -3.12 -25.26
CA GLU A 341 19.98 -1.89 -25.17
C GLU A 341 20.26 -1.28 -26.55
N ALA A 342 20.49 -2.11 -27.58
CA ALA A 342 20.63 -1.67 -28.97
C ALA A 342 19.34 -1.07 -29.55
N LEU A 343 18.18 -1.30 -28.93
CA LEU A 343 16.89 -0.66 -29.26
C LEU A 343 16.53 0.48 -28.29
N GLY A 344 17.44 0.88 -27.39
CA GLY A 344 17.27 1.94 -26.41
C GLY A 344 16.58 1.54 -25.10
N ALA A 345 16.24 0.26 -24.91
CA ALA A 345 15.56 -0.20 -23.70
C ALA A 345 16.54 -0.46 -22.54
N LYS A 346 16.12 -0.12 -21.32
CA LYS A 346 16.86 -0.42 -20.08
C LYS A 346 16.57 -1.85 -19.63
N VAL A 347 17.60 -2.59 -19.20
CA VAL A 347 17.50 -4.00 -18.78
C VAL A 347 17.97 -4.16 -17.34
N LYS A 348 17.10 -4.70 -16.47
CA LYS A 348 17.42 -5.03 -15.07
C LYS A 348 17.26 -6.53 -14.83
N TRP A 349 18.19 -7.11 -14.08
CA TRP A 349 18.01 -8.43 -13.47
C TRP A 349 17.37 -8.25 -12.09
N ASN A 350 16.29 -8.98 -11.81
CA ASN A 350 15.72 -9.12 -10.47
C ASN A 350 16.09 -10.50 -9.93
N ILE A 351 16.95 -10.53 -8.91
CA ILE A 351 17.46 -11.75 -8.29
C ILE A 351 16.33 -12.53 -7.62
N ALA A 352 15.58 -11.90 -6.71
CA ALA A 352 14.57 -12.57 -5.91
C ALA A 352 13.41 -13.14 -6.75
N ALA A 353 12.98 -12.42 -7.79
CA ALA A 353 11.96 -12.90 -8.73
C ALA A 353 12.54 -13.76 -9.88
N HIS A 354 13.84 -14.06 -9.88
CA HIS A 354 14.56 -14.76 -10.97
C HIS A 354 14.14 -14.29 -12.38
N SER A 355 14.15 -12.97 -12.62
CA SER A 355 13.55 -12.41 -13.84
C SER A 355 14.37 -11.30 -14.51
N VAL A 356 14.27 -11.24 -15.83
CA VAL A 356 14.76 -10.11 -16.64
C VAL A 356 13.61 -9.13 -16.84
N VAL A 357 13.84 -7.87 -16.49
CA VAL A 357 12.87 -6.78 -16.68
C VAL A 357 13.43 -5.81 -17.71
N ILE A 358 12.66 -5.54 -18.76
CA ILE A 358 13.00 -4.61 -19.84
C ILE A 358 11.95 -3.51 -19.89
N PHE A 359 12.39 -2.25 -20.03
CA PHE A 359 11.53 -1.11 -20.26
C PHE A 359 12.12 -0.17 -21.32
N LEU A 360 11.33 0.23 -22.32
CA LEU A 360 11.70 1.26 -23.30
C LEU A 360 11.62 2.68 -22.73
N ALA A 361 10.68 2.90 -21.81
CA ALA A 361 10.46 4.17 -21.10
C ALA A 361 10.08 3.90 -19.63
N PRO A 362 10.16 4.89 -18.72
CA PRO A 362 9.59 4.76 -17.39
C PRO A 362 8.08 4.41 -17.46
N PRO A 363 7.54 3.54 -16.58
CA PRO A 363 6.15 3.11 -16.68
C PRO A 363 5.15 4.27 -16.58
N GLN A 364 4.28 4.41 -17.59
CA GLN A 364 3.25 5.44 -17.65
C GLN A 364 1.91 4.93 -17.11
N VAL A 365 1.94 4.34 -15.90
CA VAL A 365 0.73 3.78 -15.27
C VAL A 365 -0.02 4.90 -14.55
N LEU A 366 -1.23 5.20 -15.00
CA LEU A 366 -2.10 6.19 -14.38
C LEU A 366 -2.45 5.81 -12.94
N THR A 367 -2.54 6.81 -12.07
CA THR A 367 -2.89 6.69 -10.64
C THR A 367 -4.10 7.56 -10.26
N THR A 368 -4.81 8.10 -11.27
CA THR A 368 -6.08 8.81 -11.09
C THR A 368 -7.15 7.85 -10.56
N SER A 369 -8.11 8.38 -9.80
CA SER A 369 -9.23 7.59 -9.25
C SER A 369 -10.18 7.05 -10.34
N GLU A 370 -10.09 7.58 -11.57
CA GLU A 370 -10.72 7.01 -12.77
C GLU A 370 -10.00 5.74 -13.21
N SER A 371 -8.66 5.82 -13.38
CA SER A 371 -7.84 4.69 -13.84
C SER A 371 -7.80 3.49 -12.89
N GLU A 372 -8.29 3.65 -11.66
CA GLU A 372 -8.38 2.62 -10.62
C GLU A 372 -9.73 1.90 -10.60
N GLN A 373 -10.68 2.37 -11.40
CA GLN A 373 -11.90 1.63 -11.72
C GLN A 373 -11.53 0.48 -12.67
N LEU A 374 -12.31 -0.60 -12.64
CA LEU A 374 -12.05 -1.76 -13.50
C LEU A 374 -12.54 -1.45 -14.91
N MET A 375 -11.78 -1.83 -15.93
CA MET A 375 -12.14 -1.63 -17.33
C MET A 375 -13.34 -2.49 -17.72
N GLU A 376 -14.34 -1.85 -18.32
CA GLU A 376 -15.37 -2.50 -19.13
C GLU A 376 -14.75 -2.93 -20.48
N GLU A 377 -15.02 -4.17 -20.93
CA GLU A 377 -14.56 -4.63 -22.25
C GLU A 377 -15.43 -4.02 -23.35
N ASN A 378 -14.80 -3.31 -24.29
CA ASN A 378 -15.50 -2.61 -25.36
C ASN A 378 -15.89 -3.60 -26.48
N GLU A 379 -17.19 -3.86 -26.65
CA GLU A 379 -17.76 -4.24 -27.95
C GLU A 379 -18.67 -3.11 -28.46
N ASP A 380 -18.59 -2.79 -29.76
CA ASP A 380 -19.21 -1.61 -30.38
C ASP A 380 -20.75 -1.56 -30.25
N LYS A 381 -21.28 -0.60 -29.47
CA LYS A 381 -22.43 0.26 -29.84
C LYS A 381 -22.68 1.43 -28.86
N PRO A 382 -23.45 2.47 -29.25
CA PRO A 382 -23.39 3.77 -28.61
C PRO A 382 -24.28 3.90 -27.36
N GLU A 383 -23.82 4.76 -26.46
CA GLU A 383 -24.60 5.45 -25.42
C GLU A 383 -25.79 6.27 -25.99
N PRO A 384 -26.80 6.68 -25.17
CA PRO A 384 -26.71 6.76 -23.70
C PRO A 384 -27.87 6.15 -22.88
N GLN A 385 -27.65 6.13 -21.55
CA GLN A 385 -28.61 5.92 -20.45
C GLN A 385 -29.15 4.50 -20.17
N SER A 386 -28.82 3.93 -19.00
CA SER A 386 -29.81 3.66 -17.92
C SER A 386 -29.22 3.08 -16.61
N ASN A 387 -29.85 3.42 -15.48
CA ASN A 387 -29.45 3.03 -14.12
C ASN A 387 -29.57 1.51 -13.82
N PRO A 388 -28.78 0.98 -12.85
CA PRO A 388 -28.59 -0.46 -12.63
C PRO A 388 -29.79 -1.20 -12.02
N THR A 389 -29.96 -2.45 -12.43
CA THR A 389 -31.21 -3.22 -12.34
C THR A 389 -31.61 -3.67 -10.93
N ILE A 390 -30.66 -3.88 -10.00
CA ILE A 390 -30.96 -4.54 -8.71
C ILE A 390 -31.70 -3.61 -7.74
N LEU A 391 -31.18 -2.40 -7.49
CA LEU A 391 -31.86 -1.42 -6.63
C LEU A 391 -33.20 -0.99 -7.23
N LYS A 392 -33.31 -0.98 -8.57
CA LYS A 392 -34.56 -0.72 -9.29
C LYS A 392 -35.61 -1.80 -9.02
N LYS A 393 -35.22 -3.09 -9.00
CA LYS A 393 -36.10 -4.20 -8.58
C LYS A 393 -36.54 -4.06 -7.13
N ILE A 394 -35.64 -3.68 -6.23
CA ILE A 394 -35.96 -3.46 -4.80
C ILE A 394 -36.92 -2.27 -4.64
N SER A 395 -36.68 -1.15 -5.31
CA SER A 395 -37.55 0.03 -5.21
C SER A 395 -38.94 -0.21 -5.79
N THR A 396 -39.08 -1.02 -6.85
CA THR A 396 -40.40 -1.40 -7.41
C THR A 396 -41.25 -2.26 -6.46
N THR A 397 -40.67 -2.85 -5.41
CA THR A 397 -41.43 -3.58 -4.38
C THR A 397 -42.14 -2.63 -3.40
N PHE A 398 -41.59 -1.42 -3.19
CA PHE A 398 -42.17 -0.41 -2.28
C PHE A 398 -43.26 0.40 -2.98
N THR A 399 -44.48 -0.16 -3.02
CA THR A 399 -45.67 0.49 -3.59
C THR A 399 -46.40 1.45 -2.64
N LYS A 400 -45.90 1.60 -1.40
CA LYS A 400 -46.43 2.47 -0.33
C LYS A 400 -45.27 3.03 0.51
N SER A 401 -45.55 4.05 1.31
CA SER A 401 -44.61 4.54 2.33
C SER A 401 -44.23 3.41 3.29
N THR A 402 -42.94 3.29 3.60
CA THR A 402 -42.38 2.27 4.50
C THR A 402 -41.32 2.88 5.39
N ASP A 403 -41.22 2.40 6.63
CA ASP A 403 -40.12 2.72 7.52
C ASP A 403 -38.97 1.72 7.28
N ILE A 404 -37.79 2.23 6.90
CA ILE A 404 -36.64 1.43 6.50
C ILE A 404 -35.45 1.70 7.43
N VAL A 405 -34.90 0.65 8.04
CA VAL A 405 -33.62 0.73 8.76
C VAL A 405 -32.53 0.02 7.94
N PHE A 406 -31.48 0.75 7.60
CA PHE A 406 -30.26 0.15 7.09
C PHE A 406 -29.40 -0.30 8.28
N VAL A 407 -29.14 -1.61 8.38
CA VAL A 407 -28.27 -2.17 9.41
C VAL A 407 -26.93 -2.48 8.75
N ILE A 408 -25.98 -1.56 8.90
CA ILE A 408 -24.76 -1.49 8.08
C ILE A 408 -23.54 -1.84 8.93
N ASP A 409 -22.83 -2.87 8.50
CA ASP A 409 -21.50 -3.23 8.97
C ASP A 409 -20.49 -2.14 8.58
N VAL A 410 -19.74 -1.70 9.58
CA VAL A 410 -18.75 -0.64 9.49
C VAL A 410 -17.48 -1.01 10.26
N THR A 411 -17.08 -2.29 10.22
CA THR A 411 -15.73 -2.68 10.65
C THR A 411 -14.66 -2.45 9.59
N SER A 412 -13.41 -2.79 9.93
CA SER A 412 -12.26 -2.50 9.10
C SER A 412 -12.26 -3.27 7.76
N SER A 413 -12.88 -4.47 7.67
CA SER A 413 -13.03 -5.21 6.40
C SER A 413 -13.91 -4.42 5.41
N MET A 414 -15.00 -3.87 5.92
CA MET A 414 -15.97 -3.08 5.16
C MET A 414 -15.37 -1.77 4.62
N THR A 415 -14.17 -1.33 5.00
CA THR A 415 -13.56 -0.09 4.46
C THR A 415 -13.58 -0.03 2.93
N GLY A 416 -13.29 -1.13 2.24
CA GLY A 416 -13.30 -1.19 0.78
C GLY A 416 -14.69 -1.31 0.15
N THR A 417 -15.70 -1.67 0.95
CA THR A 417 -17.09 -1.98 0.55
C THR A 417 -18.05 -0.82 0.88
N LEU A 418 -17.80 -0.10 1.98
CA LEU A 418 -18.70 0.88 2.58
C LEU A 418 -18.93 2.09 1.69
N ASP A 419 -17.92 2.57 0.95
CA ASP A 419 -18.08 3.69 0.03
C ASP A 419 -19.12 3.40 -1.07
N TYR A 420 -19.09 2.19 -1.63
CA TYR A 420 -20.09 1.71 -2.59
C TYR A 420 -21.45 1.53 -1.91
N VAL A 421 -21.49 0.94 -0.71
CA VAL A 421 -22.73 0.76 0.06
C VAL A 421 -23.39 2.12 0.32
N ARG A 422 -22.65 3.15 0.77
CA ARG A 422 -23.16 4.52 0.88
C ARG A 422 -23.76 4.97 -0.44
N GLN A 423 -23.00 4.96 -1.54
CA GLN A 423 -23.46 5.45 -2.86
C GLN A 423 -24.74 4.74 -3.33
N LYS A 424 -24.80 3.42 -3.22
CA LYS A 424 -25.97 2.63 -3.63
C LYS A 424 -27.16 2.83 -2.70
N VAL A 425 -26.97 2.96 -1.38
CA VAL A 425 -28.06 3.31 -0.45
C VAL A 425 -28.59 4.71 -0.74
N LYS A 426 -27.73 5.72 -1.02
CA LYS A 426 -28.18 7.07 -1.45
C LYS A 426 -29.09 7.00 -2.67
N GLY A 427 -28.67 6.31 -3.74
CA GLY A 427 -29.44 6.16 -4.97
C GLY A 427 -30.73 5.33 -4.82
N PHE A 428 -30.72 4.31 -3.95
CA PHE A 428 -31.93 3.57 -3.58
C PHE A 428 -32.93 4.46 -2.83
N VAL A 429 -32.47 5.24 -1.86
CA VAL A 429 -33.31 6.15 -1.07
C VAL A 429 -33.96 7.18 -1.98
N ASP A 430 -33.27 7.67 -3.01
CA ASP A 430 -33.86 8.54 -4.03
C ASP A 430 -35.02 7.89 -4.79
N SER A 431 -34.94 6.58 -5.12
CA SER A 431 -36.01 5.86 -5.83
C SER A 431 -37.19 5.37 -4.95
N VAL A 432 -37.10 5.45 -3.62
CA VAL A 432 -38.19 5.09 -2.70
C VAL A 432 -39.28 6.19 -2.65
N PRO A 433 -40.59 5.86 -2.63
CA PRO A 433 -41.67 6.85 -2.59
C PRO A 433 -41.64 7.81 -1.39
N ALA A 434 -42.19 9.01 -1.60
CA ALA A 434 -42.37 10.02 -0.56
C ALA A 434 -43.25 9.52 0.60
N GLY A 435 -43.03 10.06 1.80
CA GLY A 435 -43.68 9.61 3.04
C GLY A 435 -43.04 8.38 3.68
N SER A 436 -42.05 7.76 3.04
CA SER A 436 -41.17 6.75 3.66
C SER A 436 -40.18 7.43 4.61
N GLN A 437 -39.81 6.74 5.70
CA GLN A 437 -38.80 7.21 6.64
C GLN A 437 -37.60 6.26 6.68
N PHE A 438 -36.42 6.81 6.96
CA PHE A 438 -35.16 6.08 6.88
C PHE A 438 -34.33 6.31 8.15
N ALA A 439 -33.73 5.24 8.67
CA ALA A 439 -32.78 5.27 9.78
C ALA A 439 -31.57 4.36 9.47
N ILE A 440 -30.50 4.50 10.26
CA ILE A 440 -29.30 3.66 10.13
C ILE A 440 -28.92 3.12 11.52
N VAL A 441 -28.71 1.81 11.64
CA VAL A 441 -27.89 1.23 12.71
C VAL A 441 -26.55 0.86 12.09
N ALA A 442 -25.47 1.47 12.56
CA ALA A 442 -24.12 1.16 12.15
C ALA A 442 -23.43 0.31 13.22
N PHE A 443 -22.91 -0.87 12.85
CA PHE A 443 -22.42 -1.85 13.82
C PHE A 443 -21.00 -2.35 13.55
N ARG A 444 -20.38 -2.82 14.64
CA ARG A 444 -19.04 -3.42 14.70
C ARG A 444 -19.09 -4.72 15.53
N ASP A 445 -17.93 -5.33 15.80
CA ASP A 445 -17.75 -6.41 16.79
C ASP A 445 -18.02 -5.88 18.21
N ILE A 446 -18.81 -6.57 19.04
CA ILE A 446 -19.04 -6.16 20.43
C ILE A 446 -17.84 -6.48 21.32
N ASN A 447 -17.24 -5.41 21.84
CA ASN A 447 -16.31 -5.46 22.95
C ASN A 447 -17.04 -4.88 24.17
N LEU A 448 -17.42 -5.75 25.12
CA LEU A 448 -18.14 -5.42 26.36
C LEU A 448 -17.42 -4.43 27.32
N LYS A 449 -16.40 -3.72 26.84
CA LYS A 449 -15.57 -2.72 27.53
C LYS A 449 -15.47 -1.38 26.76
N ALA A 450 -16.22 -1.17 25.67
CA ALA A 450 -16.17 0.05 24.87
C ALA A 450 -17.55 0.50 24.33
N ASP A 451 -17.92 1.77 24.52
CA ASP A 451 -19.26 2.30 24.19
C ASP A 451 -19.42 2.79 22.73
N LYS A 452 -18.92 2.04 21.73
CA LYS A 452 -19.02 2.45 20.29
C LYS A 452 -19.41 1.36 19.29
N ASP A 453 -19.74 0.16 19.76
CA ASP A 453 -19.94 -0.99 18.86
C ASP A 453 -21.27 -0.91 18.07
N LEU A 454 -22.26 -0.17 18.59
CA LEU A 454 -23.54 0.13 17.93
C LEU A 454 -23.81 1.64 17.94
N GLU A 455 -24.15 2.19 16.78
CA GLU A 455 -24.41 3.61 16.55
C GLU A 455 -25.74 3.78 15.81
N PHE A 456 -26.63 4.65 16.28
CA PHE A 456 -27.95 4.82 15.69
C PHE A 456 -28.19 6.25 15.19
N PHE A 457 -28.54 6.35 13.90
CA PHE A 457 -28.97 7.57 13.25
C PHE A 457 -30.49 7.57 13.16
N GLU A 458 -31.12 8.44 13.96
CA GLU A 458 -32.57 8.57 14.14
C GLU A 458 -33.35 8.71 12.82
N PHE A 459 -34.59 8.22 12.83
CA PHE A 459 -35.49 8.21 11.67
C PHE A 459 -35.69 9.60 11.07
N THR A 460 -35.69 9.66 9.73
CA THR A 460 -36.02 10.89 8.99
C THR A 460 -36.69 10.60 7.65
N ALA A 461 -37.65 11.45 7.27
CA ALA A 461 -38.18 11.50 5.90
C ALA A 461 -37.31 12.36 4.96
N ASP A 462 -36.36 13.14 5.50
CA ASP A 462 -35.43 13.92 4.70
C ASP A 462 -34.31 13.03 4.13
N LYS A 463 -34.41 12.76 2.83
CA LYS A 463 -33.41 12.00 2.07
C LYS A 463 -32.03 12.64 2.14
N ASN A 464 -31.91 13.97 2.24
CA ASN A 464 -30.63 14.66 2.31
C ASN A 464 -29.99 14.53 3.69
N LYS A 465 -30.74 14.66 4.78
CA LYS A 465 -30.26 14.30 6.13
C LYS A 465 -29.77 12.85 6.20
N LEU A 466 -30.50 11.89 5.60
CA LEU A 466 -30.01 10.50 5.53
C LEU A 466 -28.72 10.38 4.70
N LYS A 467 -28.62 11.05 3.53
CA LYS A 467 -27.38 11.10 2.73
C LYS A 467 -26.19 11.66 3.54
N GLY A 468 -26.45 12.64 4.42
CA GLY A 468 -25.51 13.15 5.42
C GLY A 468 -25.12 12.11 6.47
N ASN A 469 -26.09 11.44 7.10
CA ASN A 469 -25.85 10.37 8.07
C ASN A 469 -24.99 9.24 7.46
N LEU A 470 -25.25 8.84 6.21
CA LEU A 470 -24.43 7.88 5.47
C LEU A 470 -22.97 8.37 5.30
N ASN A 471 -22.76 9.67 5.08
CA ASN A 471 -21.42 10.28 5.02
C ASN A 471 -20.70 10.32 6.38
N MET A 472 -21.41 10.20 7.51
CA MET A 472 -20.81 10.16 8.85
C MET A 472 -20.23 8.78 9.20
N LEU A 473 -20.75 7.71 8.60
CA LEU A 473 -20.28 6.33 8.84
C LEU A 473 -18.77 6.19 8.62
N ARG A 474 -18.02 5.70 9.61
CA ARG A 474 -16.58 5.42 9.52
C ARG A 474 -16.30 3.93 9.76
N PRO A 475 -15.50 3.27 8.90
CA PRO A 475 -14.94 1.95 9.19
C PRO A 475 -14.07 2.00 10.44
N SER A 476 -14.27 1.07 11.38
CA SER A 476 -13.58 1.08 12.68
C SER A 476 -13.69 -0.26 13.38
N ALA A 477 -12.66 -0.69 14.12
CA ALA A 477 -12.67 -1.92 14.91
C ALA A 477 -12.91 -3.20 14.08
N GLY A 478 -13.38 -4.26 14.75
CA GLY A 478 -13.24 -5.68 14.36
C GLY A 478 -12.19 -6.37 15.24
N GLY A 479 -12.62 -7.29 16.11
CA GLY A 479 -11.77 -8.02 17.04
C GLY A 479 -11.51 -9.47 16.63
N ASP A 480 -12.54 -10.18 16.15
CA ASP A 480 -12.38 -11.41 15.37
C ASP A 480 -13.07 -11.36 13.98
N LEU A 481 -13.47 -12.51 13.43
CA LEU A 481 -14.08 -12.63 12.09
C LEU A 481 -15.60 -12.47 12.12
N LYS A 482 -16.22 -12.56 13.30
CA LYS A 482 -17.67 -12.41 13.50
C LYS A 482 -17.99 -11.03 14.05
N GLU A 483 -19.13 -10.49 13.63
CA GLU A 483 -19.59 -9.15 13.98
C GLU A 483 -20.92 -9.18 14.76
N SER A 484 -21.26 -8.12 15.50
CA SER A 484 -22.49 -8.06 16.31
C SER A 484 -23.72 -7.57 15.56
N GLY A 485 -23.91 -8.12 14.36
CA GLY A 485 -25.05 -7.83 13.51
C GLY A 485 -26.40 -8.23 14.13
N LEU A 486 -26.44 -9.22 15.04
CA LEU A 486 -27.68 -9.61 15.71
C LEU A 486 -28.16 -8.55 16.70
N GLU A 487 -27.27 -8.00 17.52
CA GLU A 487 -27.59 -6.90 18.44
C GLU A 487 -27.96 -5.63 17.66
N ALA A 488 -27.34 -5.40 16.50
CA ALA A 488 -27.70 -4.32 15.58
C ALA A 488 -29.11 -4.48 14.99
N ILE A 489 -29.52 -5.70 14.62
CA ILE A 489 -30.89 -6.01 14.18
C ILE A 489 -31.88 -5.81 15.33
N GLN A 490 -31.55 -6.25 16.56
CA GLN A 490 -32.43 -5.99 17.72
C GLN A 490 -32.60 -4.48 17.98
N LEU A 491 -31.52 -3.70 17.88
CA LEU A 491 -31.58 -2.25 18.00
C LEU A 491 -32.52 -1.66 16.94
N ALA A 492 -32.38 -2.06 15.67
CA ALA A 492 -33.28 -1.66 14.59
C ALA A 492 -34.75 -2.02 14.87
N ILE A 493 -35.03 -3.25 15.32
CA ILE A 493 -36.38 -3.71 15.71
C ILE A 493 -36.99 -2.80 16.79
N SER A 494 -36.21 -2.49 17.84
CA SER A 494 -36.66 -1.65 18.96
C SER A 494 -36.82 -0.15 18.63
N LYS A 495 -36.25 0.32 17.52
CA LYS A 495 -36.29 1.73 17.11
C LYS A 495 -37.43 2.08 16.13
N PHE A 496 -38.14 1.10 15.56
CA PHE A 496 -39.27 1.38 14.66
C PHE A 496 -40.39 2.18 15.37
N PRO A 497 -40.98 3.20 14.70
CA PRO A 497 -42.16 3.88 15.19
C PRO A 497 -43.31 2.92 15.58
N LYS A 498 -44.00 3.21 16.68
CA LYS A 498 -45.11 2.37 17.18
C LYS A 498 -46.27 2.28 16.19
N ASN A 499 -46.40 3.26 15.30
CA ASN A 499 -47.40 3.38 14.24
C ASN A 499 -46.88 3.04 12.84
N SER A 500 -45.70 2.39 12.72
CA SER A 500 -45.16 1.94 11.43
C SER A 500 -46.14 1.03 10.68
N SER A 501 -46.63 1.49 9.53
CA SER A 501 -47.55 0.72 8.67
C SER A 501 -46.84 -0.39 7.88
N SER A 502 -45.52 -0.28 7.72
CA SER A 502 -44.63 -1.25 7.08
C SER A 502 -43.23 -1.05 7.67
N LYS A 503 -42.60 -2.12 8.17
CA LYS A 503 -41.26 -2.10 8.76
C LYS A 503 -40.32 -2.94 7.91
N THR A 504 -39.21 -2.37 7.45
CA THR A 504 -38.21 -3.11 6.68
C THR A 504 -36.81 -2.90 7.26
N ILE A 505 -36.07 -3.99 7.42
CA ILE A 505 -34.62 -3.97 7.65
C ILE A 505 -33.90 -4.35 6.36
N ILE A 506 -32.81 -3.63 6.07
CA ILE A 506 -31.83 -3.98 5.03
C ILE A 506 -30.48 -4.14 5.73
N PHE A 507 -30.10 -5.38 5.99
CA PHE A 507 -28.83 -5.76 6.61
C PHE A 507 -27.71 -5.81 5.57
N ILE A 508 -26.51 -5.32 5.89
CA ILE A 508 -25.37 -5.25 4.96
C ILE A 508 -24.07 -5.57 5.71
N SER A 509 -23.33 -6.61 5.29
CA SER A 509 -22.05 -7.03 5.92
C SER A 509 -21.23 -7.93 4.99
N ASP A 510 -19.89 -7.88 5.06
CA ASP A 510 -19.02 -8.89 4.44
C ASP A 510 -18.59 -10.04 5.37
N ALA A 511 -19.06 -10.04 6.62
CA ALA A 511 -18.70 -10.97 7.68
C ALA A 511 -19.88 -11.83 8.19
N PRO A 512 -19.62 -12.98 8.84
CA PRO A 512 -20.62 -13.69 9.64
C PRO A 512 -20.97 -12.93 10.93
N VAL A 513 -22.10 -13.27 11.55
CA VAL A 513 -22.48 -12.70 12.86
C VAL A 513 -22.08 -13.61 14.03
N HIS A 514 -21.86 -13.02 15.20
CA HIS A 514 -21.86 -13.79 16.45
C HIS A 514 -23.23 -14.45 16.68
N ASP A 515 -23.24 -15.57 17.41
CA ASP A 515 -24.46 -16.30 17.77
C ASP A 515 -24.26 -16.88 19.18
N LYS A 516 -25.15 -16.50 20.09
CA LYS A 516 -25.19 -16.88 21.50
C LYS A 516 -25.04 -18.38 21.77
N ASN A 517 -25.56 -19.24 20.88
CA ASN A 517 -25.45 -20.70 21.02
C ASN A 517 -24.03 -21.22 20.70
N THR A 518 -23.16 -20.36 20.16
CA THR A 518 -21.76 -20.68 19.81
C THR A 518 -20.72 -19.77 20.47
N ALA A 519 -21.13 -18.58 20.93
CA ALA A 519 -20.29 -17.56 21.57
C ALA A 519 -21.15 -16.71 22.55
N PRO A 520 -21.61 -17.28 23.68
CA PRO A 520 -22.49 -16.60 24.64
C PRO A 520 -21.82 -15.43 25.38
N ASP A 521 -20.50 -15.32 25.29
CA ASP A 521 -19.66 -14.21 25.75
C ASP A 521 -19.63 -13.01 24.78
N LYS A 522 -20.00 -13.22 23.50
CA LYS A 522 -19.94 -12.20 22.42
C LYS A 522 -21.29 -11.85 21.80
N ALA A 523 -22.28 -12.73 21.91
CA ALA A 523 -23.65 -12.47 21.46
C ALA A 523 -24.68 -12.70 22.56
N ARG A 524 -25.62 -11.76 22.65
CA ARG A 524 -26.80 -11.79 23.53
C ARG A 524 -27.96 -12.56 22.89
N PHE A 525 -27.93 -12.68 21.56
CA PHE A 525 -28.94 -13.34 20.74
C PHE A 525 -28.33 -14.46 19.86
N SER A 526 -29.13 -15.47 19.59
CA SER A 526 -28.89 -16.45 18.52
C SER A 526 -29.65 -16.05 17.24
N VAL A 527 -29.28 -16.64 16.10
CA VAL A 527 -30.00 -16.44 14.83
C VAL A 527 -31.45 -16.94 14.94
N ASP A 528 -31.73 -17.95 15.76
CA ASP A 528 -33.09 -18.44 16.04
C ASP A 528 -33.92 -17.42 16.85
N GLU A 529 -33.39 -16.92 17.98
CA GLU A 529 -34.06 -15.87 18.76
C GLU A 529 -34.30 -14.62 17.90
N MET A 530 -33.35 -14.24 17.03
CA MET A 530 -33.51 -13.11 16.12
C MET A 530 -34.63 -13.33 15.09
N ASN A 531 -34.76 -14.56 14.60
CA ASN A 531 -35.82 -14.92 13.67
C ASN A 531 -37.20 -14.73 14.30
N GLU A 532 -37.37 -15.17 15.54
CA GLU A 532 -38.59 -14.97 16.31
C GLU A 532 -38.88 -13.47 16.55
N GLN A 533 -37.86 -12.64 16.85
CA GLN A 533 -38.08 -11.20 17.03
C GLN A 533 -38.52 -10.49 15.74
N LEU A 534 -37.94 -10.84 14.59
CA LEU A 534 -38.34 -10.29 13.29
C LEU A 534 -39.80 -10.66 12.96
N GLN A 535 -40.17 -11.94 13.12
CA GLN A 535 -41.53 -12.43 12.88
C GLN A 535 -42.54 -11.78 13.84
N LYS A 536 -42.26 -11.77 15.14
CA LYS A 536 -43.10 -11.17 16.19
C LYS A 536 -43.37 -9.68 15.96
N ASN A 537 -42.41 -8.96 15.39
CA ASN A 537 -42.54 -7.53 15.11
C ASN A 537 -43.07 -7.21 13.69
N ALA A 538 -43.34 -8.24 12.88
CA ALA A 538 -43.76 -8.18 11.49
C ALA A 538 -42.81 -7.38 10.58
N VAL A 539 -41.50 -7.59 10.76
CA VAL A 539 -40.44 -6.90 10.01
C VAL A 539 -40.10 -7.67 8.73
N ILE A 540 -40.06 -6.98 7.59
CA ILE A 540 -39.52 -7.52 6.34
C ILE A 540 -37.99 -7.46 6.42
N PHE A 541 -37.30 -8.60 6.34
CA PHE A 541 -35.84 -8.67 6.51
C PHE A 541 -35.13 -8.99 5.19
N ASN A 542 -34.44 -8.00 4.63
CA ASN A 542 -33.56 -8.16 3.47
C ASN A 542 -32.10 -8.16 3.92
N ALA A 543 -31.22 -8.88 3.21
CA ALA A 543 -29.80 -8.92 3.51
C ALA A 543 -28.91 -8.86 2.26
N ILE A 544 -27.79 -8.14 2.38
CA ILE A 544 -26.74 -7.99 1.38
C ILE A 544 -25.44 -8.49 2.02
N VAL A 545 -25.10 -9.75 1.75
CA VAL A 545 -23.95 -10.47 2.35
C VAL A 545 -23.33 -11.40 1.31
N PRO A 546 -22.13 -11.98 1.52
CA PRO A 546 -21.53 -12.88 0.52
C PRO A 546 -22.49 -13.99 0.07
N ALA A 547 -22.53 -14.34 -1.21
CA ALA A 547 -23.41 -15.39 -1.74
C ALA A 547 -23.16 -16.81 -1.19
N ASN A 548 -22.07 -17.02 -0.44
CA ASN A 548 -21.65 -18.30 0.11
C ASN A 548 -21.06 -18.14 1.53
N GLY A 549 -20.95 -19.25 2.26
CA GLY A 549 -20.29 -19.30 3.57
C GLY A 549 -21.23 -19.07 4.76
N THR A 550 -20.65 -18.79 5.93
CA THR A 550 -21.39 -18.72 7.21
C THR A 550 -22.36 -17.53 7.27
N ALA A 551 -21.92 -16.35 6.86
CA ALA A 551 -22.75 -15.14 6.76
C ALA A 551 -24.02 -15.39 5.92
N ASN A 552 -23.84 -16.03 4.76
CA ASN A 552 -24.94 -16.42 3.89
C ASN A 552 -25.94 -17.33 4.60
N LYS A 553 -25.47 -18.43 5.22
CA LYS A 553 -26.32 -19.39 5.93
C LYS A 553 -27.10 -18.75 7.08
N GLN A 554 -26.46 -17.87 7.85
CA GLN A 554 -27.10 -17.15 8.96
C GLN A 554 -28.19 -16.20 8.43
N MET A 555 -27.86 -15.33 7.47
CA MET A 555 -28.82 -14.35 6.95
C MET A 555 -29.92 -14.97 6.10
N LYS A 556 -29.66 -16.04 5.34
CA LYS A 556 -30.68 -16.73 4.56
C LYS A 556 -31.81 -17.26 5.46
N LYS A 557 -31.46 -17.82 6.62
CA LYS A 557 -32.44 -18.30 7.62
C LYS A 557 -33.39 -17.19 8.08
N LEU A 558 -32.88 -15.97 8.28
CA LEU A 558 -33.68 -14.79 8.62
C LEU A 558 -34.51 -14.30 7.42
N VAL A 559 -33.92 -14.19 6.22
CA VAL A 559 -34.58 -13.73 4.99
C VAL A 559 -35.76 -14.62 4.60
N ASP A 560 -35.52 -15.93 4.48
CA ASP A 560 -36.53 -16.92 4.06
C ASP A 560 -37.77 -16.87 4.97
N SER A 561 -37.53 -16.68 6.28
CA SER A 561 -38.55 -16.66 7.33
C SER A 561 -39.32 -15.34 7.43
N ASN A 562 -38.82 -14.25 6.84
CA ASN A 562 -39.30 -12.87 7.04
C ASN A 562 -39.55 -12.11 5.73
N LYS A 563 -39.94 -12.83 4.66
CA LYS A 563 -40.50 -12.28 3.41
C LYS A 563 -39.63 -11.28 2.64
N GLY A 564 -38.33 -11.20 2.92
CA GLY A 564 -37.40 -10.33 2.21
C GLY A 564 -36.69 -11.04 1.05
N THR A 565 -35.52 -10.53 0.67
CA THR A 565 -34.64 -11.15 -0.33
C THR A 565 -33.17 -11.02 0.09
N LEU A 566 -32.37 -12.01 -0.33
CA LEU A 566 -30.94 -12.13 -0.08
C LEU A 566 -30.20 -11.76 -1.38
N TYR A 567 -29.21 -10.87 -1.28
CA TYR A 567 -28.39 -10.38 -2.39
C TYR A 567 -26.92 -10.63 -2.09
N ASP A 568 -26.09 -10.91 -3.11
CA ASP A 568 -24.64 -10.99 -2.90
C ASP A 568 -24.09 -9.59 -2.60
N ILE A 569 -23.24 -9.46 -1.58
CA ILE A 569 -22.43 -8.25 -1.40
C ILE A 569 -21.40 -8.06 -2.53
N LYS A 570 -21.20 -9.08 -3.39
CA LYS A 570 -20.52 -8.92 -4.70
C LYS A 570 -21.43 -8.35 -5.79
N ASP A 571 -22.76 -8.50 -5.73
CA ASP A 571 -23.67 -7.70 -6.57
C ASP A 571 -23.72 -6.25 -6.04
N ALA A 572 -23.44 -6.07 -4.74
CA ALA A 572 -23.00 -4.80 -4.18
C ALA A 572 -21.51 -4.48 -4.43
N LYS A 573 -20.90 -5.04 -5.49
CA LYS A 573 -19.61 -4.64 -6.09
C LYS A 573 -19.71 -4.61 -7.63
N LEU A 574 -20.49 -5.50 -8.26
CA LEU A 574 -20.89 -5.48 -9.67
C LEU A 574 -22.13 -4.61 -9.88
N ASN A 575 -21.96 -3.31 -10.12
CA ASN A 575 -22.81 -2.45 -10.97
C ASN A 575 -22.17 -1.05 -11.10
N LEU A 576 -20.92 -1.09 -11.56
CA LEU A 576 -20.16 -0.04 -12.27
C LEU A 576 -19.49 -0.83 -13.42
N ALA A 577 -20.33 -1.26 -14.35
CA ALA A 577 -20.05 -2.27 -15.37
C ALA A 577 -21.22 -2.33 -16.36
N LYS A 578 -21.23 -1.53 -17.44
CA LYS A 578 -22.05 -1.82 -18.62
C LYS A 578 -21.60 -1.19 -19.94
#